data_AF-A0A7C2F2X4-F1
#
_entry.id   AF-A0A7C2F2X4-F1
#
_cell.length_a   1.000
_cell.length_b   1.000
_cell.length_c   1.000
_cell.angle_alpha   90.00
_cell.angle_beta   90.00
_cell.angle_gamma   90.00
#
_symmetry.space_group_name_H-M   'P 1'
#
loop_
_entity.id
_entity.type
_entity.pdbx_description
1 polymer ?
#
loop_
_entity_poly.entity_id
_entity_poly.type
_entity_poly.pdbx_seq_one_letter_code
_entity_poly.pdbx_strand_id
1 'polypeptide(L)'
;MTDTRPGVWLKSAVRNNVALVIVLGLFVILATAYSVIVPLGEAPDEVPHFTYIRYIVQNHALPVGAEEHEGFQPPLYYLIGAASTFWIDTSDFAVRANGDFSFTEDVPPFNLLLHTTEESFPYRG
;
A
#
# COMPACT_ATOMS: atom_id res chain seq x y z
N MET A 1 14.77 10.14 -61.55
CA MET A 1 15.67 10.83 -60.61
C MET A 1 14.82 11.24 -59.41
N THR A 2 14.62 10.31 -58.48
CA THR A 2 13.75 10.50 -57.31
C THR A 2 14.59 10.25 -56.07
N ASP A 3 15.01 11.36 -55.45
CA ASP A 3 15.72 11.41 -54.17
C ASP A 3 14.79 10.88 -53.07
N THR A 4 15.12 9.72 -52.51
CA THR A 4 14.46 9.19 -51.31
C THR A 4 15.48 9.25 -50.18
N ARG A 5 15.32 10.23 -49.28
CA ARG A 5 16.14 10.32 -48.06
C ARG A 5 15.37 9.70 -46.89
N PRO A 6 15.74 8.49 -46.43
CA PRO A 6 15.16 7.90 -45.22
C PRO A 6 16.00 8.38 -44.04
N GLY A 7 15.60 9.46 -43.37
CA GLY A 7 16.42 9.99 -42.26
C GLY A 7 15.72 10.83 -41.20
N VAL A 8 14.44 11.18 -41.37
CA VAL A 8 13.78 12.14 -40.46
C VAL A 8 12.96 11.46 -39.35
N TRP A 9 12.58 10.19 -39.51
CA TRP A 9 11.61 9.54 -38.60
C TRP A 9 12.20 8.89 -37.35
N LEU A 10 13.53 8.75 -37.22
CA LEU A 10 14.14 8.09 -36.05
C LEU A 10 14.61 9.04 -34.94
N LYS A 11 14.51 10.37 -35.13
CA LYS A 11 15.04 11.37 -34.19
C LYS A 11 13.99 12.01 -33.28
N SER A 12 12.83 11.37 -33.04
CA SER A 12 11.80 11.90 -32.14
C SER A 12 11.42 10.98 -30.97
N ALA A 13 12.19 9.91 -30.72
CA ALA A 13 11.87 8.94 -29.67
C ALA A 13 12.59 9.17 -28.34
N VAL A 14 13.42 10.22 -28.21
CA VAL A 14 13.90 10.69 -26.90
C VAL A 14 13.28 12.04 -26.64
N ARG A 15 11.98 12.02 -26.36
CA ARG A 15 11.26 13.17 -25.82
C ARG A 15 11.83 13.44 -24.42
N ASN A 16 12.14 14.69 -24.14
CA ASN A 16 12.68 15.14 -22.86
C ASN A 16 11.64 14.86 -21.75
N ASN A 17 11.75 13.71 -21.07
CA ASN A 17 10.76 13.23 -20.10
C ASN A 17 10.90 13.87 -18.71
N VAL A 18 11.56 15.03 -18.61
CA VAL A 18 11.80 15.74 -17.34
C VAL A 18 10.50 15.96 -16.58
N ALA A 19 9.41 16.32 -17.27
CA ALA A 19 8.09 16.47 -16.65
C ALA A 19 7.60 15.15 -16.02
N LEU A 20 7.77 14.01 -16.71
CA LEU A 20 7.38 12.70 -16.16
C LEU A 20 8.23 12.33 -14.95
N VAL A 21 9.55 12.57 -15.01
CA VAL A 21 10.45 12.31 -13.88
C VAL A 21 10.05 13.15 -12.67
N ILE A 22 9.72 14.43 -12.87
CA ILE A 22 9.24 15.31 -11.80
C ILE A 22 7.94 14.76 -11.20
N VAL A 23 6.96 14.36 -12.02
CA VAL A 23 5.69 13.82 -11.53
C VAL A 23 5.90 12.54 -10.72
N LEU A 24 6.72 11.60 -11.22
CA LEU A 24 7.02 10.37 -10.50
C LEU A 24 7.80 10.63 -9.20
N GLY A 25 8.74 11.57 -9.23
CA GLY A 25 9.48 11.98 -8.03
C GLY A 25 8.56 12.56 -6.97
N LEU A 26 7.66 13.48 -7.36
CA LEU A 26 6.65 14.04 -6.46
C LEU A 26 5.71 12.97 -5.91
N PHE A 27 5.28 12.02 -6.75
CA PHE A 27 4.46 10.89 -6.32
C PHE A 27 5.15 10.06 -5.23
N VAL A 28 6.41 9.66 -5.43
CA VAL A 28 7.15 8.87 -4.45
C VAL A 28 7.32 9.63 -3.14
N ILE A 29 7.64 10.93 -3.20
CA ILE A 29 7.77 11.77 -2.01
C ILE A 29 6.45 11.83 -1.25
N LEU A 30 5.33 12.09 -1.93
CA LEU A 30 4.02 12.19 -1.29
C LEU A 30 3.54 10.85 -0.73
N ALA A 31 3.72 9.76 -1.48
CA ALA A 31 3.36 8.41 -1.03
C ALA A 31 4.18 8.00 0.20
N THR A 32 5.49 8.31 0.22
CA THR A 32 6.35 8.05 1.38
C THR A 32 5.94 8.90 2.58
N ALA A 33 5.70 10.20 2.36
CA ALA A 33 5.24 11.09 3.43
C ALA A 33 3.90 10.62 4.02
N TYR A 34 2.95 10.22 3.17
CA TYR A 34 1.67 9.65 3.59
C TYR A 34 1.88 8.40 4.44
N SER A 35 2.69 7.45 3.97
CA SER A 35 3.01 6.20 4.68
C SER A 35 3.72 6.38 6.02
N VAL A 36 4.38 7.52 6.25
CA VAL A 36 5.10 7.81 7.51
C VAL A 36 4.26 8.66 8.46
N ILE A 37 3.39 9.54 7.93
CA ILE A 37 2.60 10.48 8.73
C ILE A 37 1.28 9.84 9.20
N VAL A 38 0.63 9.05 8.35
CA VAL A 38 -0.64 8.40 8.68
C VAL A 38 -0.35 7.12 9.46
N PRO A 39 -0.88 6.97 10.69
CA PRO A 39 -0.70 5.75 11.47
C PRO A 39 -1.27 4.51 10.76
N LEU A 40 -0.69 3.35 11.06
CA LEU A 40 -1.01 2.10 10.35
C LEU A 40 -2.46 1.67 10.59
N GLY A 41 -3.21 1.44 9.51
CA GLY A 41 -4.58 0.93 9.58
C GLY A 41 -5.66 2.00 9.71
N GLU A 42 -5.30 3.28 9.77
CA GLU A 42 -6.27 4.39 9.79
C GLU A 42 -6.95 4.57 8.43
N ALA A 43 -6.30 4.20 7.33
CA ALA A 43 -6.99 4.19 6.04
C ALA A 43 -7.97 2.99 5.98
N PRO A 44 -9.22 3.18 5.51
CA PRO A 44 -10.30 2.20 5.65
C PRO A 44 -9.97 0.79 5.15
N ASP A 45 -9.21 0.69 4.06
CA ASP A 45 -8.94 -0.58 3.38
C ASP A 45 -7.59 -1.21 3.81
N GLU A 46 -6.76 -0.52 4.61
CA GLU A 46 -5.43 -1.02 4.98
C GLU A 46 -5.49 -2.32 5.78
N VAL A 47 -6.33 -2.35 6.83
CA VAL A 47 -6.46 -3.52 7.70
C VAL A 47 -7.01 -4.74 6.94
N PRO A 48 -8.17 -4.66 6.24
CA PRO A 48 -8.70 -5.82 5.50
C PRO A 48 -7.74 -6.38 4.44
N HIS A 49 -6.99 -5.51 3.75
CA HIS A 49 -6.00 -5.97 2.79
C HIS A 49 -4.82 -6.68 3.45
N PHE A 50 -4.36 -6.18 4.59
CA PHE A 50 -3.24 -6.78 5.31
C PHE A 50 -3.63 -8.10 6.00
N THR A 51 -4.86 -8.22 6.53
CA THR A 51 -5.32 -9.49 7.12
C THR A 51 -5.40 -10.60 6.07
N TYR A 52 -5.83 -10.29 4.84
CA TYR A 52 -5.76 -11.25 3.73
C TYR A 52 -4.31 -11.67 3.45
N ILE A 53 -3.36 -10.74 3.34
CA ILE A 53 -1.94 -11.10 3.17
C ILE A 53 -1.47 -12.04 4.30
N ARG A 54 -1.78 -11.70 5.56
CA ARG A 54 -1.45 -12.54 6.72
C ARG A 54 -2.12 -13.91 6.66
N TYR A 55 -3.38 -13.99 6.21
CA TYR A 55 -4.09 -15.25 6.03
C TYR A 55 -3.34 -16.18 5.07
N ILE A 56 -2.87 -15.66 3.93
CA ILE A 56 -2.09 -16.46 2.96
C ILE A 56 -0.78 -16.94 3.61
N VAL A 57 -0.06 -16.07 4.31
CA VAL A 57 1.20 -16.43 4.99
C VAL A 57 0.98 -17.49 6.07
N GLN A 58 -0.12 -17.42 6.82
CA GLN A 58 -0.40 -18.34 7.93
C GLN A 58 -0.99 -19.68 7.48
N ASN A 59 -1.86 -19.67 6.47
CA ASN A 59 -2.61 -20.85 6.04
C ASN A 59 -2.03 -21.50 4.78
N HIS A 60 -1.12 -20.82 4.08
CA HIS A 60 -0.61 -21.22 2.76
C HIS A 60 -1.73 -21.51 1.75
N ALA A 61 -2.85 -20.80 1.88
CA ALA A 61 -4.06 -20.98 1.09
C ALA A 61 -4.74 -19.63 0.84
N LEU A 62 -5.55 -19.59 -0.22
CA LEU A 62 -6.45 -18.45 -0.45
C LEU A 62 -7.69 -18.62 0.43
N PRO A 63 -8.22 -17.52 1.01
CA PRO A 63 -9.51 -17.52 1.71
C PRO A 63 -10.62 -17.85 0.70
N VAL A 64 -11.64 -18.58 1.15
CA VAL A 64 -12.69 -19.12 0.29
C VAL A 64 -14.05 -18.63 0.78
N GLY A 65 -14.19 -17.30 0.89
CA GLY A 65 -15.42 -16.66 1.33
C GLY A 65 -15.21 -15.73 2.51
N ALA A 66 -15.92 -16.00 3.61
CA ALA A 66 -16.07 -15.08 4.73
C ALA A 66 -14.89 -15.07 5.72
N GLU A 67 -13.82 -15.84 5.46
CA GLU A 67 -12.62 -15.84 6.30
C GLU A 67 -11.92 -14.48 6.28
N GLU A 68 -11.94 -13.80 5.13
CA GLU A 68 -11.33 -12.50 4.94
C GLU A 68 -12.27 -11.60 4.14
N HIS A 69 -12.45 -10.36 4.59
CA HIS A 69 -13.39 -9.42 3.97
C HIS A 69 -13.10 -9.21 2.48
N GLU A 70 -11.82 -9.19 2.13
CA GLU A 70 -11.35 -8.98 0.76
C GLU A 70 -11.14 -10.27 -0.03
N GLY A 71 -11.58 -11.43 0.49
CA GLY A 71 -11.40 -12.73 -0.14
C GLY A 71 -12.04 -12.87 -1.53
N PHE A 72 -13.01 -12.01 -1.85
CA PHE A 72 -13.64 -11.94 -3.18
C PHE A 72 -12.76 -11.28 -4.25
N GLN A 73 -11.72 -10.55 -3.86
CA GLN A 73 -10.85 -9.83 -4.78
C GLN A 73 -9.85 -10.77 -5.49
N PRO A 74 -9.36 -10.42 -6.70
CA PRO A 74 -8.34 -11.19 -7.40
C PRO A 74 -7.04 -11.35 -6.56
N PRO A 75 -6.44 -12.55 -6.52
CA PRO A 75 -5.42 -12.87 -5.53
C PRO A 75 -4.03 -12.30 -5.82
N LEU A 76 -3.77 -11.75 -7.01
CA LEU A 76 -2.41 -11.40 -7.46
C LEU A 76 -1.72 -10.43 -6.49
N TYR A 77 -2.43 -9.37 -6.09
CA TYR A 77 -1.91 -8.38 -5.15
C TYR A 77 -1.52 -9.03 -3.80
N TYR A 78 -2.41 -9.86 -3.25
CA TYR A 78 -2.22 -10.53 -1.97
C TYR A 78 -1.10 -11.56 -2.00
N LEU A 79 -0.96 -12.31 -3.10
CA LEU A 79 0.13 -13.27 -3.29
C LEU A 79 1.49 -12.58 -3.35
N ILE A 80 1.60 -11.43 -4.04
CA ILE A 80 2.82 -10.63 -4.06
C ILE A 80 3.13 -10.08 -2.66
N GLY A 81 2.10 -9.58 -1.96
CA GLY A 81 2.23 -9.13 -0.57
C GLY A 81 2.77 -10.23 0.33
N ALA A 82 2.13 -11.40 0.33
CA ALA A 82 2.54 -12.57 1.11
C ALA A 82 3.98 -13.00 0.77
N ALA A 83 4.33 -13.07 -0.51
CA ALA A 83 5.69 -13.41 -0.93
C ALA A 83 6.74 -12.37 -0.52
N SER A 84 6.34 -11.12 -0.29
CA SER A 84 7.23 -10.04 0.14
C SER A 84 7.39 -9.98 1.67
N THR A 85 6.40 -10.47 2.42
CA THR A 85 6.32 -10.32 3.88
C THR A 85 6.34 -11.63 4.68
N PHE A 86 6.39 -12.80 4.05
CA PHE A 86 6.32 -14.10 4.74
C PHE A 86 7.37 -14.33 5.84
N TRP A 87 8.46 -13.56 5.84
CA TRP A 87 9.57 -13.67 6.79
C TRP A 87 9.41 -12.79 8.04
N ILE A 88 8.38 -11.93 8.08
CA ILE A 88 8.06 -11.02 9.19
C ILE A 88 7.22 -11.78 10.21
N ASP A 89 7.57 -11.68 11.49
CA ASP A 89 6.74 -12.26 12.56
C ASP A 89 5.55 -11.33 12.80
N THR A 90 4.34 -11.86 12.63
CA THR A 90 3.11 -11.11 12.87
C THR A 90 2.23 -11.78 13.92
N SER A 91 2.81 -12.60 14.79
CA SER A 91 2.10 -13.33 15.85
C SER A 91 1.46 -12.40 16.90
N ASP A 92 2.00 -11.20 17.06
CA ASP A 92 1.51 -10.15 17.96
C ASP A 92 0.56 -9.14 17.30
N PHE A 93 0.29 -9.30 16.00
CA PHE A 93 -0.61 -8.41 15.26
C PHE A 93 -1.98 -8.34 15.92
N ALA A 94 -2.37 -7.12 16.31
CA ALA A 94 -3.65 -6.85 16.93
C ALA A 94 -4.16 -5.47 16.50
N VAL A 95 -5.32 -5.44 15.86
CA VAL A 95 -6.05 -4.21 15.56
C VAL A 95 -6.89 -3.85 16.77
N ARG A 96 -6.67 -2.67 17.34
CA ARG A 96 -7.33 -2.22 18.56
C ARG A 96 -8.15 -0.97 18.23
N ALA A 97 -9.47 -1.12 18.13
CA ALA A 97 -10.35 0.01 17.93
C ALA A 97 -10.25 0.99 19.10
N ASN A 98 -10.27 2.28 18.80
CA ASN A 98 -10.34 3.33 19.78
C ASN A 98 -11.80 3.55 20.20
N GLY A 99 -12.14 3.21 21.44
CA GLY A 99 -13.51 3.31 21.95
C GLY A 99 -14.03 4.74 22.09
N ASP A 100 -13.12 5.73 22.12
CA ASP A 100 -13.46 7.14 22.22
C ASP A 100 -13.59 7.83 20.85
N PHE A 101 -13.37 7.10 19.74
CA PHE A 101 -13.55 7.62 18.39
C PHE A 101 -15.03 7.86 18.07
N SER A 102 -15.33 8.98 17.40
CA SER A 102 -16.69 9.34 16.99
C SER A 102 -16.79 9.54 15.48
N PHE A 103 -17.76 8.87 14.85
CA PHE A 103 -18.09 9.07 13.44
C PHE A 103 -18.96 10.31 13.18
N THR A 104 -19.58 10.85 14.22
CA THR A 104 -20.58 11.92 14.11
C THR A 104 -20.13 13.24 14.71
N GLU A 105 -19.18 13.18 15.64
CA GLU A 105 -18.69 14.35 16.36
C GLU A 105 -17.23 14.59 15.97
N ASP A 106 -16.92 15.83 15.59
CA ASP A 106 -15.57 16.26 15.24
C ASP A 106 -14.82 16.69 16.51
N VAL A 107 -14.64 15.74 17.43
CA VAL A 107 -13.93 15.95 18.69
C VAL A 107 -12.84 14.89 18.88
N PRO A 108 -11.69 15.26 19.47
CA PRO A 108 -10.65 14.29 19.78
C PRO A 108 -11.13 13.19 20.74
N PRO A 109 -10.55 11.98 20.66
CA PRO A 109 -9.46 11.56 19.76
C PRO A 109 -9.94 11.23 18.33
N PHE A 110 -9.18 11.68 17.33
CA PHE A 110 -9.52 11.51 15.90
C PHE A 110 -9.09 10.17 15.29
N ASN A 111 -8.24 9.42 15.98
CA ASN A 111 -7.74 8.14 15.47
C ASN A 111 -8.82 7.06 15.69
N LEU A 112 -9.13 6.31 14.64
CA LEU A 112 -10.01 5.16 14.69
C LEU A 112 -9.40 4.01 15.49
N LEU A 113 -8.08 3.90 15.50
CA LEU A 113 -7.33 2.83 16.14
C LEU A 113 -6.44 3.36 17.28
N LEU A 114 -6.12 2.47 18.22
CA LEU A 114 -5.16 2.72 19.28
C LEU A 114 -3.75 2.42 18.77
N HIS A 115 -2.92 3.46 18.69
CA HIS A 115 -1.53 3.37 18.26
C HIS A 115 -0.58 3.36 19.43
N THR A 116 0.52 2.60 19.29
CA THR A 116 1.54 2.48 20.33
C THR A 116 2.90 2.93 19.82
N THR A 117 3.87 3.06 20.74
CA THR A 117 5.26 3.38 20.37
C THR A 117 5.95 2.32 19.51
N GLU A 118 5.40 1.11 19.38
CA GLU A 118 5.96 0.07 18.51
C GLU A 118 5.90 0.44 17.02
N GLU A 119 4.98 1.34 16.63
CA GLU A 119 4.87 1.84 15.26
C GLU A 119 5.92 2.93 14.93
N SER A 120 6.70 3.36 15.93
CA SER A 120 7.71 4.41 15.75
C SER A 120 8.99 3.88 15.09
N PHE A 121 9.63 4.73 14.30
CA PHE A 121 10.96 4.44 13.75
C PHE A 121 12.00 4.26 14.88
N PRO A 122 12.94 3.30 14.79
CA PRO A 122 13.18 2.38 13.69
C PRO A 122 12.18 1.22 13.67
N TYR A 123 11.57 1.00 12.49
CA TYR A 123 10.61 -0.08 12.28
C TYR A 123 11.22 -1.45 12.56
N ARG A 124 10.40 -2.32 13.13
CA ARG A 124 10.72 -3.70 13.44
C ARG A 124 9.71 -4.60 12.72
N GLY A 125 10.17 -5.75 12.27
CA GLY A 125 9.32 -6.83 11.79
C GLY A 125 9.48 -8.06 12.66
#